data_AF-A0A2G8JL43-F1
#
_entry.id   AF-A0A2G8JL43-F1
#
_cell.length_a   1.000
_cell.length_b   1.000
_cell.length_c   1.000
_cell.angle_alpha   90.00
_cell.angle_beta   90.00
_cell.angle_gamma   90.00
#
_symmetry.space_group_name_H-M   'P 1'
#
loop_
_entity.id
_entity.type
_entity.pdbx_description
1 polymer ?
#
loop_
_entity_poly.entity_id
_entity_poly.type
_entity_poly.pdbx_seq_one_letter_code
_entity_poly.pdbx_strand_id
1 'polypeptide(L)'
;MRIYCSADGVHRPTVAGIHGSEEGCYSLALSGGYEDDLDFGEYFTYTGEGGRDLKGTKMKPKNLRTAPQSKDQSLTRVCNLRSYFCLEIQDMTLCGKSCLESQLRVWTTVRVIRGFKLDSPYAPDEGLYTVERHWFILVFLGFGVFKFALKRCPDQAPPPWGDAEEGSLRS
;
A
#
# COMPACT_ATOMS: atom_id res chain seq x y z
N MET A 1 10.93 -6.86 -15.57
CA MET A 1 9.53 -7.00 -15.11
C MET A 1 8.89 -5.64 -14.86
N ARG A 2 9.34 -4.82 -13.89
CA ARG A 2 8.77 -3.47 -13.65
C ARG A 2 8.81 -2.51 -14.85
N ILE A 3 9.75 -2.69 -15.78
CA ILE A 3 9.82 -1.92 -17.04
C ILE A 3 8.66 -2.29 -17.98
N TYR A 4 8.24 -3.56 -18.03
CA TYR A 4 7.09 -3.98 -18.85
C TYR A 4 5.78 -3.49 -18.25
N CYS A 5 5.58 -3.63 -16.93
CA CYS A 5 4.43 -3.04 -16.23
C CYS A 5 4.33 -1.51 -16.44
N SER A 6 5.47 -0.84 -16.60
CA SER A 6 5.54 0.59 -16.90
C SER A 6 5.12 0.89 -18.34
N ALA A 7 5.66 0.14 -19.31
CA ALA A 7 5.33 0.27 -20.73
C ALA A 7 3.84 -0.03 -21.00
N ASP A 8 3.28 -1.04 -20.33
CA ASP A 8 1.88 -1.46 -20.46
C ASP A 8 0.92 -0.58 -19.64
N GLY A 9 1.44 0.38 -18.87
CA GLY A 9 0.65 1.31 -18.06
C GLY A 9 0.02 0.71 -16.79
N VAL A 10 0.29 -0.57 -16.49
CA VAL A 10 -0.20 -1.28 -15.29
C VAL A 10 0.37 -0.66 -14.00
N HIS A 11 1.67 -0.32 -14.00
CA HIS A 11 2.32 0.44 -12.94
C HIS A 11 3.50 1.23 -13.50
N ARG A 12 3.28 2.54 -13.73
CA ARG A 12 4.23 3.40 -14.44
C ARG A 12 5.60 3.54 -13.77
N PRO A 13 5.73 3.66 -12.43
CA PRO A 13 7.03 3.78 -11.80
C PRO A 13 7.86 2.52 -12.00
N THR A 14 9.09 2.67 -12.51
CA THR A 14 10.00 1.54 -12.70
C THR A 14 10.66 1.08 -11.40
N VAL A 15 10.58 1.90 -10.34
CA VAL A 15 11.19 1.62 -9.01
C VAL A 15 10.19 1.79 -7.87
N ALA A 16 9.49 2.93 -7.77
CA ALA A 16 8.64 3.25 -6.62
C ALA A 16 7.53 2.23 -6.39
N GLY A 17 7.26 1.88 -5.13
CA GLY A 17 6.23 0.90 -4.78
C GLY A 17 4.82 1.40 -5.08
N ILE A 18 4.60 2.71 -4.97
CA ILE A 18 3.30 3.37 -5.19
C ILE A 18 3.35 4.18 -6.48
N HIS A 19 2.24 4.20 -7.20
CA HIS A 19 1.97 5.07 -8.35
C HIS A 19 0.70 5.87 -8.09
N GLY A 20 0.82 7.19 -8.02
CA GLY A 20 -0.31 8.06 -7.74
C GLY A 20 -0.03 9.51 -8.13
N SER A 21 -1.04 10.35 -7.95
CA SER A 21 -0.98 11.80 -8.11
C SER A 21 -1.65 12.50 -6.93
N GLU A 22 -1.97 13.79 -7.08
CA GLU A 22 -2.79 14.51 -6.11
C GLU A 22 -4.22 13.96 -5.97
N GLU A 23 -4.70 13.21 -6.97
CA GLU A 23 -6.03 12.58 -6.99
C GLU A 23 -6.07 11.25 -6.23
N GLY A 24 -4.92 10.70 -5.84
CA GLY A 24 -4.81 9.45 -5.10
C GLY A 24 -3.88 8.43 -5.74
N CYS A 25 -3.99 7.19 -5.28
CA CYS A 25 -3.18 6.08 -5.75
C CYS A 25 -3.88 5.28 -6.84
N TYR A 26 -3.17 5.03 -7.92
CA TYR A 26 -3.64 4.28 -9.08
C TYR A 26 -3.19 2.81 -9.01
N SER A 27 -1.93 2.58 -8.63
CA SER A 27 -1.36 1.23 -8.58
C SER A 27 -0.25 1.07 -7.54
N LEU A 28 -0.06 -0.16 -7.10
CA LEU A 28 0.88 -0.56 -6.07
C LEU A 28 1.61 -1.84 -6.46
N ALA A 29 2.90 -1.89 -6.16
CA ALA A 29 3.75 -3.04 -6.40
C ALA A 29 4.22 -3.67 -5.07
N LEU A 30 3.70 -4.86 -4.76
CA LEU A 30 4.20 -5.72 -3.69
C LEU A 30 5.50 -6.37 -4.14
N SER A 31 6.61 -6.01 -3.49
CA SER A 31 7.96 -6.44 -3.89
C SER A 31 8.83 -6.91 -2.72
N GLY A 32 8.27 -7.04 -1.50
CA GLY A 32 9.01 -7.51 -0.31
C GLY A 32 10.00 -6.48 0.25
N GLY A 33 9.72 -5.19 0.09
CA GLY A 33 10.62 -4.11 0.55
C GLY A 33 10.49 -3.75 2.03
N TYR A 34 9.55 -4.38 2.72
CA TYR A 34 9.21 -4.23 4.13
C TYR A 34 8.88 -5.63 4.66
N GLU A 35 9.64 -6.10 5.64
CA GLU A 35 9.56 -7.47 6.17
C GLU A 35 8.30 -7.71 7.01
N ASP A 36 7.67 -6.63 7.46
CA ASP A 36 6.49 -6.60 8.31
C ASP A 36 5.17 -6.46 7.50
N ASP A 37 5.25 -6.57 6.17
CA ASP A 37 4.08 -6.71 5.30
C ASP A 37 3.65 -8.17 5.25
N LEU A 38 2.36 -8.43 5.50
CA LEU A 38 1.75 -9.76 5.49
C LEU A 38 0.85 -9.89 4.26
N ASP A 39 1.04 -10.94 3.47
CA ASP A 39 0.24 -11.21 2.28
C ASP A 39 -0.56 -12.51 2.47
N PHE A 40 -1.89 -12.41 2.43
CA PHE A 40 -2.85 -13.52 2.50
C PHE A 40 -3.67 -13.65 1.20
N GLY A 41 -3.17 -13.07 0.09
CA GLY A 41 -3.83 -13.12 -1.21
C GLY A 41 -5.03 -12.18 -1.27
N GLU A 42 -6.15 -12.57 -0.67
CA GLU A 42 -7.38 -11.78 -0.57
C GLU A 42 -7.20 -10.52 0.29
N TYR A 43 -6.31 -10.60 1.28
CA TYR A 43 -6.00 -9.51 2.20
C TYR A 43 -4.50 -9.36 2.34
N PHE A 44 -4.01 -8.14 2.49
CA PHE A 44 -2.62 -7.93 2.85
C PHE A 44 -2.41 -6.63 3.61
N THR A 45 -1.30 -6.53 4.33
CA THR A 45 -0.80 -5.27 4.87
C THR A 45 0.29 -4.70 3.99
N TYR A 46 0.30 -3.39 3.86
CA TYR A 46 1.30 -2.66 3.09
C TYR A 46 1.90 -1.54 3.91
N THR A 47 3.21 -1.37 3.83
CA THR A 47 3.90 -0.24 4.45
C THR A 47 4.04 0.89 3.45
N GLY A 48 3.65 2.09 3.89
CA GLY A 48 3.83 3.34 3.16
C GLY A 48 5.27 3.58 2.74
N GLU A 49 5.48 4.49 1.80
CA GLU A 49 6.83 4.84 1.36
C GLU A 49 7.42 6.01 2.15
N GLY A 50 8.75 6.16 2.05
CA GLY A 50 9.48 7.25 2.67
C GLY A 50 10.02 6.92 4.05
N GLY A 51 10.44 7.97 4.76
CA GLY A 51 11.13 7.86 6.05
C GLY A 51 12.52 7.19 5.98
N ARG A 52 13.11 7.18 4.78
CA ARG A 52 14.44 6.65 4.48
C ARG A 52 15.33 7.77 3.93
N ASP A 53 16.61 7.79 4.31
CA ASP A 53 17.60 8.63 3.64
C ASP A 53 18.18 7.88 2.45
N LEU A 54 17.81 8.34 1.26
CA LEU A 54 18.22 7.74 -0.01
C LEU A 54 19.43 8.45 -0.63
N LYS A 55 19.99 9.46 0.06
CA LYS A 55 21.23 10.10 -0.37
C LYS A 55 22.36 9.09 -0.33
N GLY A 56 23.15 9.04 -1.40
CA GLY A 56 24.35 8.21 -1.43
C GLY A 56 25.31 8.57 -0.28
N THR A 57 25.98 7.58 0.28
CA THR A 57 27.04 7.81 1.28
C THR A 57 28.36 8.10 0.59
N LYS A 58 29.37 8.60 1.32
CA LYS A 58 30.74 8.78 0.76
C LYS A 58 31.31 7.48 0.16
N MET A 59 30.94 6.32 0.72
CA MET A 59 31.36 5.00 0.22
C MET A 59 30.47 4.45 -0.91
N LYS A 60 29.21 4.90 -1.00
CA LYS A 60 28.26 4.54 -2.06
C LYS A 60 27.54 5.80 -2.56
N PRO A 61 28.18 6.59 -3.43
CA PRO A 61 27.70 7.93 -3.80
C PRO A 61 26.43 7.90 -4.66
N LYS A 62 26.06 6.74 -5.22
CA LYS A 62 24.82 6.59 -5.99
C LYS A 62 23.62 6.62 -5.03
N ASN A 63 22.58 7.36 -5.40
CA ASN A 63 21.31 7.36 -4.68
C ASN A 63 20.84 5.92 -4.47
N LEU A 64 20.60 5.59 -3.20
CA LEU A 64 20.13 4.27 -2.83
C LEU A 64 18.68 4.14 -3.29
N ARG A 65 18.32 2.98 -3.83
CA ARG A 65 16.93 2.67 -4.19
C ARG A 65 16.11 2.22 -2.98
N THR A 66 16.79 1.63 -2.00
CA THR A 66 16.26 1.19 -0.71
C THR A 66 17.29 1.48 0.37
N ALA A 67 16.83 1.83 1.57
CA ALA A 67 17.65 2.03 2.75
C ALA A 67 16.83 1.68 4.00
N PRO A 68 17.46 1.41 5.16
CA PRO A 68 16.75 1.27 6.42
C PRO A 68 15.97 2.53 6.78
N GLN A 69 14.96 2.39 7.63
CA GLN A 69 14.20 3.51 8.17
C GLN A 69 15.11 4.42 9.01
N SER A 70 15.02 5.74 8.80
CA SER A 70 15.90 6.72 9.45
C SER A 70 15.17 7.97 9.97
N LYS A 71 13.86 8.07 9.74
CA LYS A 71 12.97 9.14 10.23
C LYS A 71 11.51 8.69 10.09
N ASP A 72 10.60 9.40 10.74
CA ASP A 72 9.17 9.11 10.60
C ASP A 72 8.69 9.28 9.15
N GLN A 73 7.80 8.39 8.73
CA GLN A 73 7.04 8.58 7.50
C GLN A 73 6.05 9.72 7.68
N SER A 74 5.69 10.36 6.57
CA SER A 74 4.69 11.44 6.56
C SER A 74 3.62 11.12 5.54
N LEU A 75 2.35 11.39 5.88
CA LEU A 75 1.17 11.28 5.01
C LEU A 75 1.17 12.36 3.91
N THR A 76 2.23 12.45 3.11
CA THR A 76 2.24 13.29 1.92
C THR A 76 1.41 12.62 0.81
N ARG A 77 0.72 13.43 0.00
CA ARG A 77 -0.35 12.99 -0.94
C ARG A 77 0.01 11.79 -1.83
N VAL A 78 1.25 11.72 -2.30
CA VAL A 78 1.71 10.67 -3.22
C VAL A 78 2.13 9.38 -2.50
N CYS A 79 2.45 9.46 -1.21
CA CYS A 79 3.31 8.47 -0.55
C CYS A 79 2.55 7.41 0.27
N ASN A 80 1.23 7.50 0.38
CA ASN A 80 0.54 6.80 1.48
C ASN A 80 -0.92 6.43 1.17
N LEU A 81 -1.22 6.00 -0.06
CA LEU A 81 -2.51 5.36 -0.41
C LEU A 81 -3.73 6.11 0.17
N ARG A 82 -3.66 7.45 0.24
CA ARG A 82 -4.67 8.25 0.94
C ARG A 82 -5.94 8.20 0.13
N SER A 83 -6.75 7.18 0.40
CA SER A 83 -8.17 7.17 0.10
C SER A 83 -8.76 8.41 0.76
N TYR A 84 -9.84 8.94 0.20
CA TYR A 84 -10.57 10.11 0.71
C TYR A 84 -11.15 9.95 2.13
N PHE A 85 -10.62 9.05 2.95
CA PHE A 85 -10.95 8.85 4.35
C PHE A 85 -9.92 9.51 5.28
N CYS A 86 -9.82 10.83 5.19
CA CYS A 86 -9.27 11.65 6.27
C CYS A 86 -9.64 13.10 5.98
N LEU A 87 -10.93 13.44 6.11
CA LEU A 87 -11.24 14.69 6.78
C LEU A 87 -10.85 14.42 8.23
N GLU A 88 -9.63 14.82 8.59
CA GLU A 88 -9.29 15.00 9.97
C GLU A 88 -10.38 15.90 10.55
N ILE A 89 -11.18 15.32 11.44
CA ILE A 89 -11.85 16.04 12.49
C ILE A 89 -10.73 16.66 13.33
N GLN A 90 -10.21 17.82 12.90
CA GLN A 90 -9.41 18.70 13.74
C GLN A 90 -10.17 19.96 14.13
N ASP A 91 -11.42 20.13 13.66
CA ASP A 91 -12.26 21.26 14.07
C ASP A 91 -13.73 20.83 14.24
N MET A 92 -14.02 20.07 15.30
CA MET A 92 -15.41 19.86 15.77
C MET A 92 -15.94 21.06 16.59
N THR A 93 -15.20 22.17 16.69
CA THR A 93 -15.61 23.35 17.47
C THR A 93 -16.04 24.53 16.59
N LEU A 94 -15.80 24.49 15.27
CA LEU A 94 -16.08 25.64 14.38
C LEU A 94 -17.30 25.49 13.47
N CYS A 95 -17.92 24.31 13.38
CA CYS A 95 -19.16 24.14 12.65
C CYS A 95 -20.28 23.67 13.58
N GLY A 96 -21.02 24.63 14.15
CA GLY A 96 -22.30 24.41 14.84
C GLY A 96 -23.42 24.01 13.87
N LYS A 97 -23.19 23.03 13.00
CA LYS A 97 -24.20 22.43 12.14
C LYS A 97 -24.21 20.93 12.37
N SER A 98 -25.38 20.42 12.67
CA SER A 98 -25.70 19.00 12.73
C SER A 98 -25.36 18.33 11.41
N CYS A 99 -24.14 17.79 11.28
CA CYS A 99 -23.75 16.93 10.18
C CYS A 99 -24.23 15.51 10.49
N LEU A 100 -25.53 15.30 10.42
CA LEU A 100 -26.11 13.98 10.25
C LEU A 100 -26.16 13.69 8.74
N GLU A 101 -25.02 13.45 8.10
CA GLU A 101 -25.04 13.10 6.68
C GLU A 101 -23.80 12.27 6.29
N SER A 102 -24.04 10.97 6.14
CA SER A 102 -23.28 9.99 5.36
C SER A 102 -21.81 10.32 5.10
N GLN A 103 -20.92 9.73 5.89
CA GLN A 103 -19.50 9.60 5.55
C GLN A 103 -19.40 8.99 4.14
N LEU A 104 -19.07 9.81 3.14
CA LEU A 104 -18.73 9.36 1.80
C LEU A 104 -17.45 8.51 1.88
N ARG A 105 -17.62 7.21 2.10
CA ARG A 105 -16.56 6.22 1.97
C ARG A 105 -16.27 6.02 0.50
N VAL A 106 -15.47 6.91 -0.08
CA VAL A 106 -14.90 6.67 -1.41
C VAL A 106 -13.70 5.75 -1.21
N TRP A 107 -13.95 4.45 -1.28
CA TRP A 107 -12.90 3.44 -1.32
C TRP A 107 -12.08 3.67 -2.58
N THR A 108 -10.80 3.99 -2.44
CA THR A 108 -9.93 4.05 -3.62
C THR A 108 -9.61 2.63 -4.02
N THR A 109 -10.08 2.24 -5.20
CA THR A 109 -9.71 0.98 -5.82
C THR A 109 -8.31 1.15 -6.40
N VAL A 110 -7.39 0.29 -5.99
CA VAL A 110 -5.98 0.35 -6.36
C VAL A 110 -5.63 -0.95 -7.07
N ARG A 111 -4.92 -0.84 -8.20
CA ARG A 111 -4.35 -2.01 -8.88
C ARG A 111 -3.12 -2.49 -8.13
N VAL A 112 -3.07 -3.76 -7.78
CA VAL A 112 -1.97 -4.39 -7.06
C VAL A 112 -1.26 -5.36 -8.00
N ILE A 113 0.06 -5.27 -8.04
CA ILE A 113 0.94 -6.18 -8.77
C ILE A 113 1.87 -6.85 -7.77
N ARG A 114 1.91 -8.18 -7.76
CA ARG A 114 2.88 -8.96 -6.99
C ARG A 114 4.07 -9.30 -7.88
N GLY A 115 5.25 -8.79 -7.48
CA GLY A 115 6.49 -9.06 -8.20
C GLY A 115 6.94 -10.51 -8.03
N PHE A 116 7.57 -11.09 -9.06
CA PHE A 116 8.07 -12.47 -9.04
C PHE A 116 9.11 -12.78 -7.95
N LYS A 117 9.73 -11.75 -7.37
CA LYS A 117 10.72 -11.88 -6.28
C LYS A 117 10.10 -11.73 -4.89
N LEU A 118 8.78 -11.52 -4.81
CA LEU A 118 8.06 -11.49 -3.56
C LEU A 118 8.02 -12.91 -3.00
N ASP A 119 8.47 -13.08 -1.77
CA ASP A 119 8.36 -14.34 -1.05
C ASP A 119 6.93 -14.49 -0.50
N SER A 120 6.01 -14.83 -1.41
CA SER A 120 4.58 -14.97 -1.14
C SER A 120 4.01 -16.08 -2.01
N PRO A 121 3.20 -17.01 -1.48
CA PRO A 121 2.54 -18.05 -2.27
C PRO A 121 1.51 -17.46 -3.26
N TYR A 122 1.14 -16.19 -3.05
CA TYR A 122 0.23 -15.43 -3.91
C TYR A 122 0.97 -14.67 -5.02
N ALA A 123 2.29 -14.81 -5.14
CA ALA A 123 3.06 -14.19 -6.22
C ALA A 123 3.43 -15.22 -7.31
N PRO A 124 3.44 -14.82 -8.60
CA PRO A 124 3.06 -13.53 -9.18
C PRO A 124 1.54 -13.40 -9.46
N ASP A 125 1.02 -12.16 -9.43
CA ASP A 125 -0.40 -11.85 -9.71
C ASP A 125 -0.69 -10.38 -9.96
N GLU A 126 -1.86 -10.11 -10.54
CA GLU A 126 -2.45 -8.79 -10.63
C GLU A 126 -3.94 -8.78 -10.22
N GLY A 127 -4.35 -7.79 -9.43
CA GLY A 127 -5.74 -7.64 -9.02
C GLY A 127 -6.09 -6.23 -8.52
N LEU A 128 -7.38 -5.96 -8.37
CA LEU A 128 -7.94 -4.72 -7.82
C LEU A 128 -8.25 -4.90 -6.33
N TYR A 129 -7.85 -3.92 -5.53
CA TYR A 129 -8.01 -3.94 -4.07
C TYR A 129 -8.54 -2.61 -3.56
N THR A 130 -9.30 -2.63 -2.46
CA THR A 130 -9.69 -1.45 -1.69
C THR A 130 -8.82 -1.31 -0.46
N VAL A 131 -8.52 -0.06 -0.07
CA VAL A 131 -7.86 0.24 1.20
C VAL A 131 -8.92 0.26 2.30
N GLU A 132 -8.99 -0.77 3.14
CA GLU A 132 -9.98 -0.92 4.20
C GLU A 132 -9.69 0.00 5.40
N ARG A 133 -8.42 0.06 5.81
CA ARG A 133 -7.96 0.83 6.98
C ARG A 133 -6.51 1.26 6.81
N HIS A 134 -6.11 2.28 7.55
CA HIS A 134 -4.71 2.66 7.73
C HIS A 134 -4.43 3.07 9.18
N TRP A 135 -3.19 2.91 9.61
CA TRP A 135 -2.76 3.33 10.94
C TRP A 135 -1.27 3.71 10.92
N PHE A 136 -0.85 4.43 11.96
CA PHE A 136 0.55 4.78 12.17
C PHE A 136 1.10 3.94 13.33
N ILE A 137 2.26 3.32 13.13
CA ILE A 137 2.90 2.46 14.12
C ILE A 137 4.39 2.75 14.20
N LEU A 138 4.96 2.70 15.40
CA LEU A 138 6.41 2.76 15.62
C LEU A 138 7.02 1.37 15.35
N VAL A 139 7.98 1.29 14.43
CA VAL A 139 8.73 0.05 14.17
C VAL A 139 9.95 -0.06 15.09
N PHE A 140 10.66 -1.19 15.04
CA PHE A 140 11.78 -1.55 15.91
C PHE A 140 12.88 -0.48 16.06
N LEU A 141 13.03 0.42 15.09
CA LEU A 141 14.00 1.52 15.11
C LEU A 141 13.47 2.82 15.75
N GLY A 142 12.28 2.80 16.36
CA GLY A 142 11.66 3.97 17.01
C GLY A 142 11.08 5.00 16.04
N PHE A 143 11.13 4.74 14.73
CA PHE A 143 10.53 5.57 13.71
C PHE A 143 9.13 5.08 13.37
N GLY A 144 8.22 6.01 13.12
CA GLY A 144 6.86 5.71 12.74
C GLY A 144 6.69 5.45 11.24
N VAL A 145 5.89 4.45 10.91
CA VAL A 145 5.50 4.08 9.55
C VAL A 145 3.99 4.04 9.42
N PHE A 146 3.49 4.31 8.22
CA PHE A 146 2.08 4.11 7.90
C PHE A 146 1.85 2.69 7.39
N LYS A 147 0.85 2.04 7.93
CA LYS A 147 0.38 0.72 7.52
C LYS A 147 -1.00 0.84 6.90
N PHE A 148 -1.25 0.04 5.88
CA PHE A 148 -2.50 -0.03 5.15
C PHE A 148 -2.97 -1.48 5.10
N ALA A 149 -4.24 -1.71 5.41
CA ALA A 149 -4.89 -3.00 5.16
C ALA A 149 -5.65 -2.91 3.84
N LEU A 150 -5.34 -3.80 2.91
CA LEU A 150 -5.98 -3.88 1.60
C LEU A 150 -6.77 -5.19 1.48
N LYS A 151 -7.92 -5.11 0.80
CA LYS A 151 -8.81 -6.23 0.53
C LYS A 151 -9.11 -6.32 -0.96
N ARG A 152 -9.07 -7.52 -1.54
CA ARG A 152 -9.39 -7.73 -2.95
C ARG A 152 -10.85 -7.36 -3.23
N CYS A 153 -11.09 -6.65 -4.32
CA CYS A 153 -12.45 -6.29 -4.72
C CYS A 153 -13.23 -7.54 -5.15
N PRO A 154 -14.54 -7.63 -4.85
CA PRO A 154 -15.39 -8.69 -5.39
C PRO A 154 -15.51 -8.58 -6.92
N ASP A 155 -16.10 -9.60 -7.55
CA ASP A 155 -16.46 -9.64 -8.97
C ASP A 155 -15.28 -9.58 -9.96
N GLN A 156 -14.08 -9.91 -9.50
CA GLN A 156 -12.94 -10.17 -10.35
C GLN A 156 -12.84 -11.66 -10.70
N ALA A 157 -12.14 -12.01 -11.77
CA ALA A 157 -11.78 -13.40 -12.04
C ALA A 157 -11.13 -14.03 -10.79
N PRO A 158 -11.37 -15.32 -10.51
CA PRO A 158 -10.76 -15.99 -9.37
C PRO A 158 -9.23 -15.87 -9.46
N PRO A 159 -8.54 -15.58 -8.34
CA PRO A 159 -7.09 -15.49 -8.37
C PRO A 159 -6.48 -16.87 -8.68
N PRO A 160 -5.24 -16.93 -9.20
CA PRO A 160 -4.63 -18.19 -9.63
C PRO A 160 -4.33 -19.18 -8.48
N TRP A 161 -4.48 -18.77 -7.22
CA TRP A 161 -4.36 -19.58 -6.00
C TRP A 161 -5.72 -19.91 -5.34
N GLY A 162 -6.82 -19.89 -6.11
CA GLY A 162 -8.20 -20.02 -5.61
C GLY A 162 -8.41 -21.04 -4.47
N ASP A 163 -9.29 -20.68 -3.53
CA ASP A 163 -9.79 -21.42 -2.36
C ASP A 163 -8.87 -22.51 -1.77
N ALA A 164 -7.58 -22.22 -1.64
CA ALA A 164 -6.69 -23.01 -0.81
C ALA A 164 -7.02 -22.72 0.66
N GLU A 165 -8.04 -23.43 1.19
CA GLU A 165 -8.40 -23.65 2.61
C GLU A 165 -9.91 -23.50 2.90
N GLU A 166 -10.75 -24.34 2.28
CA GLU A 166 -12.05 -24.71 2.88
C GLU A 166 -12.19 -26.24 2.84
N GLY A 167 -11.19 -26.95 3.39
CA GLY A 167 -11.07 -28.41 3.28
C GLY A 167 -10.59 -29.18 4.51
N SER A 168 -10.37 -28.55 5.68
CA SER A 168 -9.78 -29.24 6.84
C SER A 168 -10.62 -29.23 8.14
N LEU A 169 -11.93 -28.98 8.09
CA LEU A 169 -12.80 -29.13 9.26
C LEU A 169 -14.05 -29.97 8.96
N ARG A 170 -13.83 -31.17 8.39
CA ARG A 170 -14.77 -32.30 8.47
C ARG A 170 -13.99 -33.61 8.50
N SER A 171 -13.52 -33.99 9.68
CA SER A 171 -13.25 -35.39 10.05
C SER A 171 -13.40 -35.55 11.54
#